data_AF-A0A067SIK2-F1
#
_entry.id   AF-A0A067SIK2-F1
#
_cell.length_a   1.000
_cell.length_b   1.000
_cell.length_c   1.000
_cell.angle_alpha   90.00
_cell.angle_beta   90.00
_cell.angle_gamma   90.00
#
_symmetry.space_group_name_H-M   'P 1'
#
loop_
_entity.id
_entity.type
_entity.pdbx_description
1 polymer ?
#
loop_
_entity_poly.entity_id
_entity_poly.type
_entity_poly.pdbx_seq_one_letter_code
_entity_poly.pdbx_strand_id
1 'polypeptide(L)'
;MKNRGSPMWIPEPNNNLPIEYRRNGTTVGDVGIITESGSFDFLFNICLPSEHPINEGCVPKGFVPIQMLKRDIRRHTEFNLGSFLASTSVEKSQYKGNFATSSLVFESSSSASEGAILTMPQGAKSEDLANIWHFERYMIRYIESWYRFINGERGRNAKNGDVRLVIGCDKATEWGMATFKSSTTRNEPCRFKFRLTGESPFGPVYSWRHSSMGRMAEVRTGPVPNDVKELTALGNLHDGPPYTNQALFVRVKVDPIFTLPRP
;
A
#
# COMPACT_ATOMS: atom_id res chain seq x y z
N MET A 1 -2.11 -15.55 1.15
CA MET A 1 -1.92 -14.31 1.94
C MET A 1 -3.04 -14.15 2.98
N LYS A 2 -3.36 -15.19 3.78
CA LYS A 2 -4.47 -15.08 4.73
C LYS A 2 -4.10 -14.05 5.83
N ASN A 3 -5.06 -13.18 6.16
CA ASN A 3 -5.06 -12.22 7.27
C ASN A 3 -4.17 -10.96 7.17
N ARG A 4 -3.68 -10.56 5.98
CA ARG A 4 -2.86 -9.34 5.82
C ARG A 4 -3.64 -8.07 5.42
N GLY A 5 -4.94 -8.19 5.21
CA GLY A 5 -5.76 -7.11 4.67
C GLY A 5 -5.74 -7.08 3.14
N SER A 6 -5.99 -5.91 2.56
CA SER A 6 -6.02 -5.69 1.11
C SER A 6 -4.61 -5.41 0.59
N PRO A 7 -4.13 -6.13 -0.45
CA PRO A 7 -2.90 -5.76 -1.15
C PRO A 7 -3.13 -4.48 -1.96
N MET A 8 -2.14 -3.59 -1.99
CA MET A 8 -2.18 -2.36 -2.78
C MET A 8 -1.37 -2.54 -4.07
N TRP A 9 -1.97 -2.21 -5.22
CA TRP A 9 -1.25 -2.20 -6.50
C TRP A 9 -0.46 -0.90 -6.68
N ILE A 10 -0.91 0.19 -6.05
CA ILE A 10 -0.25 1.49 -5.96
C ILE A 10 0.03 1.75 -4.47
N PRO A 11 1.17 1.30 -3.93
CA PRO A 11 1.57 1.50 -2.53
C PRO A 11 1.91 2.95 -2.17
N GLU A 12 2.34 3.74 -3.15
CA GLU A 12 2.75 5.12 -2.95
C GLU A 12 1.56 6.05 -2.63
N PRO A 13 1.76 7.06 -1.75
CA PRO A 13 0.75 8.07 -1.50
C PRO A 13 0.56 9.00 -2.72
N ASN A 14 -0.61 9.61 -2.83
CA ASN A 14 -0.87 10.62 -3.86
C ASN A 14 0.05 11.84 -3.69
N ASN A 15 0.74 12.25 -4.76
CA ASN A 15 1.69 13.35 -4.74
C ASN A 15 1.08 14.73 -4.40
N ASN A 16 -0.24 14.89 -4.54
CA ASN A 16 -0.95 16.10 -4.18
C ASN A 16 -1.36 16.17 -2.69
N LEU A 17 -1.05 15.14 -1.89
CA LEU A 17 -1.30 15.17 -0.44
C LEU A 17 -0.19 15.95 0.30
N PRO A 18 -0.47 16.40 1.53
CA PRO A 18 0.51 17.07 2.38
C PRO A 18 1.82 16.30 2.51
N ILE A 19 2.93 17.03 2.60
CA ILE A 19 4.26 16.46 2.70
C ILE A 19 4.41 15.55 3.93
N GLU A 20 3.77 15.93 5.04
CA GLU A 20 3.70 15.17 6.29
C GLU A 20 3.00 13.82 6.09
N TYR A 21 1.95 13.78 5.27
CA TYR A 21 1.27 12.53 4.93
C TYR A 21 2.15 11.69 3.99
N ARG A 22 2.67 12.29 2.92
CA ARG A 22 3.48 11.57 1.92
C ARG A 22 4.72 10.91 2.52
N ARG A 23 5.37 11.53 3.51
CA ARG A 23 6.54 10.94 4.22
C ARG A 23 6.20 9.73 5.07
N ASN A 24 4.96 9.64 5.57
CA ASN A 24 4.50 8.55 6.43
C ASN A 24 3.76 7.44 5.65
N GLY A 25 3.12 7.81 4.54
CA GLY A 25 2.19 6.97 3.79
C GLY A 25 0.92 6.66 4.60
N THR A 26 0.15 5.68 4.12
CA THR A 26 -1.04 5.16 4.83
C THR A 26 -0.70 4.79 6.27
N THR A 27 -1.54 5.19 7.22
CA THR A 27 -1.33 4.93 8.65
C THR A 27 -2.63 4.57 9.37
N VAL A 28 -2.51 4.06 10.60
CA VAL A 28 -3.66 3.75 11.44
C VAL A 28 -4.48 5.01 11.70
N GLY A 29 -5.80 4.90 11.56
CA GLY A 29 -6.75 6.00 11.69
C GLY A 29 -7.09 6.69 10.37
N ASP A 30 -6.41 6.38 9.28
CA ASP A 30 -6.78 6.91 7.98
C ASP A 30 -8.17 6.44 7.56
N VAL A 31 -8.98 7.36 7.07
CA VAL A 31 -10.27 7.12 6.43
C VAL A 31 -10.13 7.44 4.95
N GLY A 32 -10.60 6.52 4.12
CA GLY A 32 -10.47 6.62 2.68
C GLY A 32 -11.20 5.51 1.95
N ILE A 33 -10.89 5.36 0.67
CA ILE A 33 -11.44 4.34 -0.23
C ILE A 33 -10.28 3.65 -0.93
N ILE A 34 -10.39 2.34 -1.17
CA ILE A 34 -9.48 1.64 -2.08
C ILE A 34 -10.02 1.82 -3.50
N THR A 35 -9.26 2.49 -4.35
CA THR A 35 -9.66 2.80 -5.73
C THR A 35 -9.63 1.55 -6.61
N GLU A 36 -10.33 1.61 -7.75
CA GLU A 36 -10.30 0.52 -8.74
C GLU A 36 -8.90 0.28 -9.31
N SER A 37 -8.04 1.30 -9.34
CA SER A 37 -6.64 1.19 -9.75
C SER A 37 -5.73 0.60 -8.67
N GLY A 38 -6.26 0.35 -7.47
CA GLY A 38 -5.55 -0.30 -6.37
C GLY A 38 -4.67 0.64 -5.54
N SER A 39 -4.97 1.94 -5.52
CA SER A 39 -4.42 2.91 -4.56
C SER A 39 -5.35 3.13 -3.37
N PHE A 40 -4.81 3.71 -2.29
CA PHE A 40 -5.63 4.21 -1.18
C PHE A 40 -5.89 5.71 -1.38
N ASP A 41 -7.15 6.08 -1.65
CA ASP A 41 -7.59 7.48 -1.69
C ASP A 41 -7.84 7.97 -0.25
N PHE A 42 -6.80 8.56 0.33
CA PHE A 42 -6.85 9.17 1.66
C PHE A 42 -7.75 10.40 1.68
N LEU A 43 -8.56 10.52 2.73
CA LEU A 43 -9.48 11.65 2.90
C LEU A 43 -9.19 12.42 4.19
N PHE A 44 -9.05 11.74 5.32
CA PHE A 44 -8.67 12.33 6.61
C PHE A 44 -8.21 11.24 7.58
N ASN A 45 -7.54 11.61 8.67
CA ASN A 45 -7.15 10.71 9.75
C ASN A 45 -7.94 11.02 11.04
N ILE A 46 -8.61 10.03 11.61
CA ILE A 46 -9.47 10.21 12.79
C ILE A 46 -8.71 10.48 14.09
N CYS A 47 -7.41 10.19 14.14
CA CYS A 47 -6.57 10.38 15.32
C CYS A 47 -5.92 11.77 15.37
N LEU A 48 -6.07 12.56 14.30
CA LEU A 48 -5.46 13.87 14.18
C LEU A 48 -6.56 14.95 14.25
N PRO A 49 -6.31 16.08 14.93
CA PRO A 49 -7.22 17.24 14.91
C PRO A 49 -7.50 17.73 13.49
N SER A 50 -8.58 18.49 13.30
CA SER A 50 -8.91 19.12 12.01
C SER A 50 -7.78 20.01 11.51
N GLU A 51 -7.12 20.74 12.42
CA GLU A 51 -6.08 21.72 12.12
C GLU A 51 -4.71 21.07 11.88
N HIS A 52 -4.59 19.75 12.05
CA HIS A 52 -3.34 19.06 11.80
C HIS A 52 -2.96 19.16 10.31
N PRO A 53 -1.68 19.37 9.96
CA PRO A 53 -1.24 19.48 8.55
C PRO A 53 -1.59 18.32 7.63
N ILE A 54 -1.99 17.17 8.17
CA ILE A 54 -2.43 16.00 7.40
C ILE A 54 -3.92 16.11 7.03
N ASN A 55 -4.72 16.67 7.93
CA ASN A 55 -6.15 16.85 7.71
C ASN A 55 -6.46 18.17 7.02
N GLU A 56 -5.66 19.23 7.24
CA GLU A 56 -5.79 20.55 6.59
C GLU A 56 -7.22 21.13 6.62
N GLY A 57 -7.95 20.89 7.71
CA GLY A 57 -9.36 21.28 7.83
C GLY A 57 -10.32 20.50 6.94
N CYS A 58 -9.84 19.57 6.11
CA CYS A 58 -10.61 18.71 5.22
C CYS A 58 -11.18 17.49 5.96
N VAL A 59 -12.07 17.74 6.93
CA VAL A 59 -12.73 16.70 7.73
C VAL A 59 -14.26 16.83 7.67
N PRO A 60 -15.02 15.76 7.96
CA PRO A 60 -16.48 15.84 8.04
C PRO A 60 -16.97 16.86 9.07
N LYS A 61 -18.14 17.47 8.81
CA LYS A 61 -18.77 18.40 9.77
C LYS A 61 -18.97 17.75 11.15
N GLY A 62 -18.55 18.45 12.21
CA GLY A 62 -18.67 17.96 13.59
C GLY A 62 -17.66 16.86 13.95
N PHE A 63 -16.59 16.71 13.16
CA PHE A 63 -15.48 15.81 13.45
C PHE A 63 -14.86 16.08 14.83
N VAL A 64 -14.59 15.01 15.57
CA VAL A 64 -13.93 15.04 16.88
C VAL A 64 -12.85 13.97 16.89
N PRO A 65 -11.56 14.29 16.98
CA PRO A 65 -10.51 13.28 16.88
C PRO A 65 -10.62 12.25 18.00
N ILE A 66 -10.39 10.98 17.66
CA ILE A 66 -10.29 9.89 18.63
C ILE A 66 -8.91 9.92 19.29
N GLN A 67 -8.87 9.70 20.61
CA GLN A 67 -7.59 9.59 21.31
C GLN A 67 -6.97 8.21 21.07
N MET A 68 -5.81 8.18 20.41
CA MET A 68 -5.01 6.97 20.21
C MET A 68 -3.75 7.02 21.08
N LEU A 69 -3.57 6.03 21.94
CA LEU A 69 -2.34 5.90 22.72
C LEU A 69 -1.27 5.22 21.87
N LYS A 70 -0.03 5.74 21.90
CA LYS A 70 1.09 5.15 21.15
C LYS A 70 1.31 3.66 21.45
N ARG A 71 1.02 3.22 22.70
CA ARG A 71 1.10 1.82 23.14
C ARG A 71 0.08 0.89 22.49
N ASP A 72 -0.99 1.44 21.92
CA ASP A 72 -2.02 0.67 21.23
C ASP A 72 -1.61 0.35 19.78
N ILE A 73 -0.47 0.88 19.31
CA ILE A 73 0.13 0.51 18.03
C ILE A 73 1.26 -0.48 18.24
N ARG A 74 1.05 -1.71 17.76
CA ARG A 74 2.09 -2.74 17.70
C ARG A 74 2.90 -2.54 16.43
N ARG A 75 4.22 -2.60 16.56
CA ARG A 75 5.16 -2.48 15.44
C ARG A 75 6.16 -3.61 15.49
N HIS A 76 6.43 -4.21 14.33
CA HIS A 76 7.46 -5.22 14.20
C HIS A 76 7.93 -5.32 12.74
N THR A 77 9.11 -5.91 12.55
CA THR A 77 9.57 -6.32 11.23
C THR A 77 8.75 -7.52 10.80
N GLU A 78 8.00 -7.37 9.70
CA GLU A 78 7.15 -8.44 9.18
C GLU A 78 7.87 -9.27 8.13
N PHE A 79 8.66 -8.59 7.29
CA PHE A 79 9.44 -9.21 6.25
C PHE A 79 10.91 -8.79 6.40
N ASN A 80 11.80 -9.78 6.38
CA ASN A 80 13.24 -9.55 6.42
C ASN A 80 13.78 -9.09 5.05
N LEU A 81 15.02 -8.65 5.02
CA LEU A 81 15.78 -8.33 3.81
C LEU A 81 15.66 -9.43 2.75
N GLY A 82 15.38 -9.06 1.50
CA GLY A 82 15.26 -9.97 0.37
C GLY A 82 13.99 -10.84 0.35
N SER A 83 12.99 -10.52 1.18
CA SER A 83 11.73 -11.24 1.21
C SER A 83 10.92 -11.05 -0.08
N PHE A 84 10.07 -12.03 -0.37
CA PHE A 84 9.13 -11.97 -1.48
C PHE A 84 7.89 -12.79 -1.13
N LEU A 85 6.79 -12.48 -1.79
CA LEU A 85 5.56 -13.27 -1.83
C LEU A 85 5.29 -13.60 -3.30
N ALA A 86 4.89 -14.83 -3.57
CA ALA A 86 4.51 -15.24 -4.91
C ALA A 86 3.31 -16.19 -4.84
N SER A 87 2.50 -16.22 -5.90
CA SER A 87 1.49 -17.27 -6.07
C SER A 87 2.14 -18.65 -6.01
N THR A 88 1.41 -19.65 -5.52
CA THR A 88 1.89 -21.04 -5.42
C THR A 88 2.27 -21.65 -6.77
N SER A 89 1.73 -21.10 -7.85
CA SER A 89 2.03 -21.43 -9.24
C SER A 89 3.31 -20.75 -9.77
N VAL A 90 4.09 -20.08 -8.91
CA VAL A 90 5.31 -19.37 -9.29
C VAL A 90 6.47 -19.88 -8.46
N GLU A 91 7.44 -20.47 -9.12
CA GLU A 91 8.68 -20.93 -8.52
C GLU A 91 9.74 -19.84 -8.57
N LYS A 92 10.51 -19.71 -7.48
CA LYS A 92 11.67 -18.82 -7.42
C LYS A 92 12.93 -19.62 -7.71
N SER A 93 13.74 -19.15 -8.65
CA SER A 93 15.14 -19.54 -8.77
C SER A 93 16.03 -18.35 -8.41
N GLN A 94 16.95 -18.54 -7.46
CA GLN A 94 17.91 -17.50 -7.09
C GLN A 94 19.21 -17.71 -7.88
N TYR A 95 19.61 -16.71 -8.65
CA TYR A 95 20.95 -16.71 -9.23
C TYR A 95 21.93 -16.20 -8.16
N LYS A 96 22.90 -17.04 -7.78
CA LYS A 96 23.92 -16.67 -6.78
C LYS A 96 24.84 -15.58 -7.36
N GLY A 97 24.86 -14.44 -6.70
CA GLY A 97 25.84 -13.35 -6.83
C GLY A 97 25.98 -12.66 -5.47
N ASN A 98 26.92 -11.72 -5.31
CA ASN A 98 27.04 -10.95 -4.07
C ASN A 98 25.72 -10.22 -3.75
N PHE A 99 25.43 -9.95 -2.47
CA PHE A 99 24.15 -9.39 -1.99
C PHE A 99 23.70 -8.14 -2.78
N ALA A 100 24.66 -7.30 -3.19
CA ALA A 100 24.45 -6.09 -4.00
C ALA A 100 24.04 -6.36 -5.46
N THR A 101 24.31 -7.54 -6.02
CA THR A 101 24.04 -7.91 -7.43
C THR A 101 23.07 -9.08 -7.57
N SER A 102 22.45 -9.52 -6.48
CA SER A 102 21.56 -10.68 -6.50
C SER A 102 20.28 -10.35 -7.27
N SER A 103 19.96 -11.16 -8.28
CA SER A 103 18.72 -11.04 -9.04
C SER A 103 17.75 -12.15 -8.65
N LEU A 104 16.50 -11.80 -8.41
CA LEU A 104 15.43 -12.76 -8.16
C LEU A 104 14.80 -13.14 -9.50
N VAL A 105 14.82 -14.43 -9.84
CA VAL A 105 14.14 -14.95 -11.02
C VAL A 105 12.94 -15.76 -10.57
N PHE A 106 11.81 -15.50 -11.20
CA PHE A 106 10.55 -16.17 -10.96
C PHE A 106 10.07 -16.79 -12.27
N GLU A 107 9.54 -18.00 -12.18
CA GLU A 107 9.00 -18.72 -13.30
C GLU A 107 7.63 -19.26 -12.92
N SER A 108 6.60 -18.91 -13.71
CA SER A 108 5.27 -19.47 -13.49
C SER A 108 5.17 -20.87 -14.06
N SER A 109 4.34 -21.71 -13.45
CA SER A 109 3.96 -22.99 -14.06
C SER A 109 3.28 -22.72 -15.42
N SER A 110 3.62 -23.52 -16.42
CA SER A 110 3.06 -23.43 -17.77
C SER A 110 1.53 -23.45 -17.81
N SER A 111 0.88 -24.17 -16.89
CA SER A 111 -0.57 -24.30 -16.79
C SER A 111 -1.24 -23.23 -15.92
N ALA A 112 -0.47 -22.36 -15.26
CA ALA A 112 -1.04 -21.31 -14.40
C ALA A 112 -1.88 -20.35 -15.25
N SER A 113 -3.14 -20.10 -14.90
CA SER A 113 -3.95 -19.09 -15.60
C SER A 113 -3.58 -17.67 -15.17
N GLU A 114 -3.12 -17.49 -13.94
CA GLU A 114 -2.74 -16.20 -13.38
C GLU A 114 -1.73 -16.35 -12.24
N GLY A 115 -1.12 -15.25 -11.85
CA GLY A 115 -0.25 -15.20 -10.69
C GLY A 115 0.25 -13.79 -10.39
N ALA A 116 0.75 -13.63 -9.16
CA ALA A 116 1.29 -12.40 -8.66
C ALA A 116 2.60 -12.66 -7.92
N ILE A 117 3.50 -11.68 -7.98
CA ILE A 117 4.78 -11.65 -7.30
C ILE A 117 4.91 -10.28 -6.65
N LEU A 118 5.36 -10.26 -5.40
CA LEU A 118 5.76 -9.06 -4.67
C LEU A 118 7.15 -9.32 -4.08
N THR A 119 8.09 -8.43 -4.37
CA THR A 119 9.46 -8.45 -3.85
C THR A 119 9.67 -7.25 -2.94
N MET A 120 10.38 -7.46 -1.84
CA MET A 120 10.65 -6.47 -0.79
C MET A 120 12.14 -6.51 -0.45
N PRO A 121 13.00 -5.85 -1.24
CA PRO A 121 14.45 -5.97 -1.10
C PRO A 121 14.95 -5.58 0.29
N GLN A 122 14.40 -4.50 0.86
CA GLN A 122 14.71 -4.04 2.22
C GLN A 122 13.76 -4.60 3.28
N GLY A 123 12.92 -5.57 2.93
CA GLY A 123 11.87 -6.09 3.80
C GLY A 123 10.70 -5.12 3.96
N ALA A 124 9.89 -5.35 4.99
CA ALA A 124 8.73 -4.51 5.31
C ALA A 124 8.43 -4.54 6.81
N LYS A 125 7.94 -3.42 7.31
CA LYS A 125 7.51 -3.21 8.69
C LYS A 125 5.99 -3.27 8.76
N SER A 126 5.46 -3.88 9.82
CA SER A 126 4.04 -3.90 10.08
C SER A 126 3.70 -2.95 11.23
N GLU A 127 2.56 -2.26 11.10
CA GLU A 127 1.93 -1.49 12.16
C GLU A 127 0.48 -1.98 12.32
N ASP A 128 0.09 -2.34 13.54
CA ASP A 128 -1.26 -2.85 13.84
C ASP A 128 -1.85 -2.21 15.10
N LEU A 129 -3.11 -1.81 15.01
CA LEU A 129 -3.91 -1.35 16.13
C LEU A 129 -4.31 -2.54 17.02
N ALA A 130 -3.96 -2.47 18.30
CA ALA A 130 -4.41 -3.43 19.30
C ALA A 130 -5.84 -3.13 19.79
N ASN A 131 -6.19 -1.84 19.95
CA ASN A 131 -7.50 -1.40 20.43
C ASN A 131 -8.52 -1.22 19.30
N ILE A 132 -8.80 -2.30 18.59
CA ILE A 132 -9.71 -2.30 17.43
C ILE A 132 -11.12 -1.83 17.81
N TRP A 133 -11.61 -2.27 18.98
CA TRP A 133 -12.97 -1.99 19.44
C TRP A 133 -13.27 -0.48 19.56
N HIS A 134 -12.32 0.32 20.02
CA HIS A 134 -12.52 1.76 20.16
C HIS A 134 -12.69 2.45 18.81
N PHE A 135 -11.91 2.03 17.81
CA PHE A 135 -11.96 2.55 16.45
C PHE A 135 -13.25 2.12 15.73
N GLU A 136 -13.70 0.88 15.91
CA GLU A 136 -14.97 0.40 15.38
C GLU A 136 -16.16 1.19 15.93
N ARG A 137 -16.21 1.44 17.25
CA ARG A 137 -17.29 2.24 17.84
C ARG A 137 -17.30 3.68 17.33
N TYR A 138 -16.12 4.26 17.15
CA TYR A 138 -16.00 5.58 16.57
C TYR A 138 -16.51 5.58 15.12
N MET A 139 -16.10 4.61 14.30
CA MET A 139 -16.59 4.45 12.93
C MET A 139 -18.12 4.34 12.90
N ILE A 140 -18.72 3.41 13.66
CA ILE A 140 -20.18 3.22 13.69
C ILE A 140 -20.93 4.51 14.03
N ARG A 141 -20.39 5.32 14.96
CA ARG A 141 -21.00 6.58 15.38
C ARG A 141 -20.99 7.65 14.27
N TYR A 142 -19.94 7.69 13.45
CA TYR A 142 -19.71 8.79 12.51
C TYR A 142 -19.81 8.38 11.03
N ILE A 143 -20.01 7.10 10.72
CA ILE A 143 -19.95 6.59 9.33
C ILE A 143 -20.91 7.31 8.38
N GLU A 144 -22.12 7.66 8.84
CA GLU A 144 -23.08 8.39 8.03
C GLU A 144 -22.56 9.79 7.66
N SER A 145 -21.95 10.50 8.62
CA SER A 145 -21.34 11.80 8.37
C SER A 145 -20.15 11.70 7.40
N TRP A 146 -19.41 10.58 7.45
CA TRP A 146 -18.32 10.32 6.51
C TRP A 146 -18.89 10.13 5.11
N TYR A 147 -19.91 9.30 4.91
CA TYR A 147 -20.55 9.15 3.60
C TYR A 147 -21.04 10.48 3.02
N ARG A 148 -21.67 11.33 3.82
CA ARG A 148 -22.11 12.67 3.39
C ARG A 148 -20.93 13.55 2.97
N PHE A 149 -19.85 13.58 3.74
CA PHE A 149 -18.63 14.31 3.40
C PHE A 149 -17.97 13.77 2.12
N ILE A 150 -17.80 12.46 2.05
CA ILE A 150 -17.11 11.75 0.97
C ILE A 150 -17.85 11.90 -0.37
N ASN A 151 -19.17 11.79 -0.36
CA ASN A 151 -19.97 11.87 -1.58
C ASN A 151 -20.42 13.30 -1.92
N GLY A 152 -20.67 14.13 -0.91
CA GLY A 152 -21.07 15.52 -1.08
C GLY A 152 -19.88 16.43 -1.36
N GLU A 153 -19.05 16.68 -0.34
CA GLU A 153 -17.94 17.64 -0.43
C GLU A 153 -16.77 17.12 -1.25
N ARG A 154 -16.48 15.81 -1.20
CA ARG A 154 -15.36 15.19 -1.91
C ARG A 154 -15.74 14.53 -3.23
N GLY A 155 -17.03 14.35 -3.52
CA GLY A 155 -17.52 13.83 -4.80
C GLY A 155 -17.03 12.44 -5.20
N ARG A 156 -16.76 11.54 -4.25
CA ARG A 156 -16.13 10.23 -4.52
C ARG A 156 -17.08 9.10 -4.93
N ASN A 157 -18.39 9.32 -4.84
CA ASN A 157 -19.43 8.33 -5.18
C ASN A 157 -19.22 6.94 -4.52
N ALA A 158 -18.76 6.95 -3.27
CA ALA A 158 -18.58 5.77 -2.44
C ALA A 158 -19.92 5.10 -2.15
N LYS A 159 -19.99 3.79 -2.40
CA LYS A 159 -21.16 2.95 -2.10
C LYS A 159 -21.06 2.41 -0.68
N ASN A 160 -22.18 1.90 -0.18
CA ASN A 160 -22.22 1.16 1.08
C ASN A 160 -21.20 0.02 1.03
N GLY A 161 -20.34 -0.11 2.02
CA GLY A 161 -19.24 -1.06 1.97
C GLY A 161 -17.97 -0.58 1.28
N ASP A 162 -17.85 0.68 0.81
CA ASP A 162 -16.62 1.21 0.16
C ASP A 162 -15.72 2.00 1.12
N VAL A 163 -16.26 2.58 2.18
CA VAL A 163 -15.48 3.39 3.12
C VAL A 163 -14.60 2.47 3.98
N ARG A 164 -13.34 2.85 4.16
CA ARG A 164 -12.32 2.08 4.88
C ARG A 164 -11.78 2.91 6.02
N LEU A 165 -11.72 2.32 7.21
CA LEU A 165 -10.93 2.81 8.33
C LEU A 165 -9.68 1.93 8.48
N VAL A 166 -8.50 2.51 8.31
CA VAL A 166 -7.23 1.78 8.44
C VAL A 166 -6.95 1.46 9.90
N ILE A 167 -6.75 0.18 10.19
CA ILE A 167 -6.38 -0.35 11.52
C ILE A 167 -5.01 -1.02 11.52
N GLY A 168 -4.37 -1.15 10.36
CA GLY A 168 -3.00 -1.62 10.25
C GLY A 168 -2.48 -1.55 8.82
N CYS A 169 -1.17 -1.60 8.65
CA CYS A 169 -0.53 -1.61 7.33
C CYS A 169 0.85 -2.27 7.37
N ASP A 170 1.23 -2.89 6.25
CA ASP A 170 2.60 -3.36 6.02
C ASP A 170 3.25 -2.40 5.03
N LYS A 171 4.34 -1.75 5.44
CA LYS A 171 5.03 -0.75 4.64
C LYS A 171 6.44 -1.20 4.28
N ALA A 172 6.85 -0.95 3.05
CA ALA A 172 8.22 -1.10 2.60
C ALA A 172 8.85 0.26 2.29
N THR A 173 10.16 0.25 2.17
CA THR A 173 10.90 1.36 1.56
C THR A 173 10.89 1.17 0.05
N GLU A 174 11.33 0.02 -0.47
CA GLU A 174 11.33 -0.34 -1.89
C GLU A 174 10.60 -1.64 -2.14
N TRP A 175 10.01 -1.76 -3.32
CA TRP A 175 9.22 -2.92 -3.70
C TRP A 175 9.24 -3.14 -5.21
N GLY A 176 8.93 -4.37 -5.61
CA GLY A 176 8.67 -4.72 -7.00
C GLY A 176 7.52 -5.69 -7.10
N MET A 177 6.51 -5.38 -7.91
CA MET A 177 5.39 -6.27 -8.19
C MET A 177 5.40 -6.72 -9.64
N ALA A 178 4.93 -7.94 -9.86
CA ALA A 178 4.64 -8.46 -11.18
C ALA A 178 3.34 -9.28 -11.12
N THR A 179 2.48 -9.11 -12.11
CA THR A 179 1.27 -9.92 -12.29
C THR A 179 1.25 -10.46 -13.71
N PHE A 180 0.59 -11.60 -13.88
CA PHE A 180 0.29 -12.11 -15.20
C PHE A 180 -1.08 -12.77 -15.25
N LYS A 181 -1.66 -12.76 -16.45
CA LYS A 181 -2.88 -13.46 -16.77
C LYS A 181 -2.76 -14.08 -18.15
N SER A 182 -3.12 -15.36 -18.25
CA SER A 182 -3.22 -16.06 -19.51
C SER A 182 -4.63 -15.87 -20.08
N SER A 183 -4.70 -15.40 -21.31
CA SER A 183 -5.89 -15.47 -22.16
C SER A 183 -5.79 -16.59 -23.21
N THR A 184 -4.69 -17.34 -23.22
CA THR A 184 -4.36 -18.32 -24.26
C THR A 184 -4.27 -19.73 -23.68
N THR A 185 -4.54 -20.73 -24.52
CA THR A 185 -4.36 -22.16 -24.20
C THR A 185 -2.90 -22.64 -24.31
N ARG A 186 -1.95 -21.74 -24.58
CA ARG A 186 -0.53 -22.08 -24.70
C ARG A 186 0.05 -22.33 -23.31
N ASN A 187 0.62 -23.52 -23.12
CA ASN A 187 1.25 -23.95 -21.88
C ASN A 187 2.71 -23.48 -21.83
N GLU A 188 2.93 -22.16 -21.82
CA GLU A 188 4.27 -21.59 -21.70
C GLU A 188 4.44 -20.79 -20.39
N PRO A 189 5.57 -20.95 -19.69
CA PRO A 189 5.82 -20.26 -18.43
C PRO A 189 6.13 -18.78 -18.68
N CYS A 190 5.65 -17.92 -17.78
CA CYS A 190 6.12 -16.54 -17.70
C CYS A 190 7.39 -16.50 -16.86
N ARG A 191 8.43 -15.82 -17.35
CA ARG A 191 9.66 -15.61 -16.58
C ARG A 191 9.81 -14.13 -16.23
N PHE A 192 10.05 -13.85 -14.95
CA PHE A 192 10.27 -12.52 -14.42
C PHE A 192 11.64 -12.46 -13.72
N LYS A 193 12.41 -11.43 -13.99
CA LYS A 193 13.70 -11.17 -13.36
C LYS A 193 13.69 -9.79 -12.72
N PHE A 194 13.70 -9.74 -11.41
CA PHE A 194 13.85 -8.53 -10.62
C PHE A 194 15.32 -8.34 -10.23
N ARG A 195 15.86 -7.15 -10.47
CA ARG A 195 17.27 -6.86 -10.20
C ARG A 195 17.50 -5.42 -9.79
N LEU A 196 18.56 -5.21 -9.01
CA LEU A 196 19.17 -3.90 -8.85
C LEU A 196 19.76 -3.47 -10.20
N THR A 197 19.49 -2.24 -10.61
CA THR A 197 19.99 -1.67 -11.88
C THR A 197 20.93 -0.50 -11.69
N GLY A 198 20.95 0.10 -10.51
CA GLY A 198 21.87 1.16 -10.16
C GLY A 198 21.54 1.71 -8.78
N GLU A 199 22.29 2.73 -8.39
CA GLU A 199 22.06 3.52 -7.19
C GLU A 199 21.80 4.95 -7.61
N SER A 200 20.79 5.57 -7.00
CA SER A 200 20.53 7.01 -7.11
C SER A 200 20.97 7.69 -5.81
N PRO A 201 21.12 9.02 -5.79
CA PRO A 201 21.32 9.77 -4.55
C PRO A 201 20.23 9.55 -3.49
N PHE A 202 19.08 8.99 -3.89
CA PHE A 202 17.91 8.76 -3.04
C PHE A 202 17.69 7.27 -2.71
N GLY A 203 18.64 6.40 -3.07
CA GLY A 203 18.58 4.97 -2.78
C GLY A 203 18.68 4.06 -4.01
N PRO A 204 18.60 2.73 -3.78
CA PRO A 204 18.75 1.72 -4.82
C PRO A 204 17.61 1.75 -5.84
N VAL A 205 17.94 1.56 -7.12
CA VAL A 205 16.97 1.54 -8.22
C VAL A 205 16.83 0.13 -8.77
N TYR A 206 15.63 -0.42 -8.66
CA TYR A 206 15.30 -1.76 -9.14
C TYR A 206 14.49 -1.73 -10.43
N SER A 207 14.58 -2.81 -11.22
CA SER A 207 13.70 -2.99 -12.37
C SER A 207 13.39 -4.45 -12.66
N TRP A 208 12.31 -4.65 -13.41
CA TRP A 208 11.90 -5.94 -13.95
C TRP A 208 12.37 -6.11 -15.38
N ARG A 209 12.79 -7.33 -15.72
CA ARG A 209 12.77 -7.87 -17.08
C ARG A 209 11.82 -9.05 -17.10
N HIS A 210 10.98 -9.18 -18.12
CA HIS A 210 10.07 -10.31 -18.21
C HIS A 210 9.93 -10.81 -19.64
N SER A 211 9.56 -12.09 -19.77
CA SER A 211 9.14 -12.73 -21.02
C SER A 211 7.83 -13.46 -20.73
N SER A 212 6.77 -13.09 -21.45
CA SER A 212 5.43 -13.62 -21.23
C SER A 212 4.80 -14.28 -22.48
N MET A 213 5.53 -14.42 -23.59
CA MET A 213 5.14 -15.12 -24.84
C MET A 213 3.63 -15.23 -25.12
N GLY A 214 2.94 -14.09 -25.28
CA GLY A 214 1.51 -14.04 -25.61
C GLY A 214 0.54 -13.96 -24.41
N ARG A 215 1.07 -13.91 -23.19
CA ARG A 215 0.34 -13.68 -21.94
C ARG A 215 0.47 -12.22 -21.53
N MET A 216 -0.61 -11.67 -20.97
CA MET A 216 -0.58 -10.32 -20.40
C MET A 216 0.25 -10.35 -19.13
N ALA A 217 1.24 -9.48 -19.04
CA ALA A 217 2.10 -9.33 -17.88
C ALA A 217 2.27 -7.84 -17.58
N GLU A 218 2.10 -7.49 -16.32
CA GLU A 218 2.31 -6.13 -15.83
C GLU A 218 3.35 -6.16 -14.72
N VAL A 219 4.24 -5.18 -14.72
CA VAL A 219 5.32 -5.08 -13.76
C VAL A 219 5.42 -3.65 -13.24
N ARG A 220 5.71 -3.53 -11.95
CA ARG A 220 5.87 -2.25 -11.25
C ARG A 220 7.01 -2.34 -10.26
N THR A 221 7.65 -1.20 -10.04
CA THR A 221 8.68 -1.02 -9.04
C THR A 221 8.51 0.35 -8.43
N GLY A 222 8.72 0.45 -7.12
CA GLY A 222 8.67 1.72 -6.42
C GLY A 222 9.65 1.75 -5.25
N PRO A 223 9.88 2.94 -4.69
CA PRO A 223 9.35 4.24 -5.11
C PRO A 223 10.07 4.76 -6.36
N VAL A 224 9.45 5.70 -7.07
CA VAL A 224 10.12 6.41 -8.17
C VAL A 224 11.12 7.40 -7.57
N PRO A 225 12.39 7.47 -8.03
CA PRO A 225 13.40 8.35 -7.43
C PRO A 225 13.01 9.84 -7.38
N ASN A 226 12.24 10.32 -8.35
CA ASN A 226 11.77 11.70 -8.38
C ASN A 226 10.78 12.01 -7.24
N ASP A 227 9.90 11.05 -6.88
CA ASP A 227 8.99 11.22 -5.76
C ASP A 227 9.79 11.33 -4.45
N VAL A 228 10.81 10.48 -4.26
CA VAL A 228 11.70 10.53 -3.08
C VAL A 228 12.49 11.84 -3.01
N LYS A 229 12.96 12.33 -4.16
CA LYS A 229 13.66 13.63 -4.26
C LYS A 229 12.80 14.77 -3.75
N GLU A 230 11.54 14.83 -4.19
CA GLU A 230 10.59 15.87 -3.76
C GLU A 230 10.38 15.82 -2.24
N LEU A 231 10.22 14.62 -1.67
CA LEU A 231 10.05 14.44 -0.22
C LEU A 231 11.26 14.94 0.57
N THR A 232 12.46 14.79 0.01
CA THR A 232 13.74 15.12 0.65
C THR A 232 14.07 16.61 0.52
N ALA A 233 13.84 17.21 -0.66
CA ALA A 233 14.14 18.61 -0.95
C ALA A 233 13.36 19.59 -0.07
N LEU A 234 12.14 19.21 0.33
CA LEU A 234 11.29 20.03 1.20
C LEU A 234 11.64 19.91 2.70
N GLY A 235 12.66 19.12 3.08
CA GLY A 235 12.93 18.77 4.49
C GLY A 235 14.31 19.17 5.02
N ASN A 236 15.22 19.70 4.20
CA ASN A 236 16.64 19.88 4.56
C ASN A 236 17.31 18.61 5.14
N LEU A 237 16.77 17.42 4.85
CA LEU A 237 17.23 16.14 5.40
C LEU A 237 17.86 15.32 4.27
N HIS A 238 19.03 15.74 3.80
CA HIS A 238 19.78 14.97 2.81
C HIS A 238 20.37 13.65 3.38
N ASP A 239 20.30 13.44 4.70
CA ASP A 239 21.00 12.36 5.41
C ASP A 239 20.07 11.51 6.32
N GLY A 240 18.76 11.52 6.03
CA GLY A 240 17.77 10.73 6.76
C GLY A 240 17.65 9.29 6.23
N PRO A 241 17.19 8.32 7.05
CA PRO A 241 16.89 6.99 6.56
C PRO A 241 15.79 7.05 5.47
N PRO A 242 15.78 6.11 4.51
CA PRO A 242 14.76 6.08 3.48
C PRO A 242 13.34 6.05 4.04
N TYR A 243 12.40 6.72 3.37
CA TYR A 243 10.99 6.74 3.79
C TYR A 243 10.37 5.34 3.67
N THR A 244 9.86 4.81 4.78
CA THR A 244 9.04 3.58 4.78
C THR A 244 7.57 3.94 4.62
N ASN A 245 7.22 4.48 3.45
CA ASN A 245 5.90 5.06 3.14
C ASN A 245 5.12 4.31 2.05
N GLN A 246 5.64 3.19 1.56
CA GLN A 246 5.02 2.39 0.50
C GLN A 246 4.11 1.32 1.15
N ALA A 247 2.80 1.56 1.22
CA ALA A 247 1.86 0.66 1.88
C ALA A 247 1.52 -0.54 0.99
N LEU A 248 2.16 -1.69 1.23
CA LEU A 248 1.99 -2.91 0.43
C LEU A 248 0.69 -3.65 0.76
N PHE A 249 0.31 -3.62 2.04
CA PHE A 249 -0.94 -4.19 2.52
C PHE A 249 -1.60 -3.23 3.51
N VAL A 250 -2.92 -3.13 3.46
CA VAL A 250 -3.71 -2.31 4.38
C VAL A 250 -4.79 -3.16 5.02
N ARG A 251 -4.81 -3.17 6.36
CA ARG A 251 -5.86 -3.82 7.16
C ARG A 251 -6.86 -2.77 7.56
N VAL A 252 -8.13 -3.06 7.27
CA VAL A 252 -9.20 -2.08 7.30
C VAL A 252 -10.40 -2.62 8.06
N LYS A 253 -11.13 -1.71 8.70
CA LYS A 253 -12.53 -1.91 9.04
C LYS A 253 -13.38 -1.34 7.92
N VAL A 254 -14.36 -2.14 7.54
CA VAL A 254 -15.42 -1.78 6.62
C VAL A 254 -16.65 -1.44 7.44
N ASP A 255 -17.47 -0.55 6.92
CA ASP A 255 -18.76 -0.25 7.52
C ASP A 255 -19.62 -1.52 7.60
N PRO A 256 -20.30 -1.74 8.73
CA PRO A 256 -21.30 -2.81 8.78
C PRO A 256 -22.41 -2.45 7.79
N ILE A 257 -22.79 -3.39 6.93
CA ILE A 257 -23.79 -3.19 5.88
C ILE A 257 -25.09 -2.65 6.51
N PHE A 258 -25.37 -1.36 6.28
CA PHE A 258 -26.67 -0.78 6.59
C PHE A 258 -27.55 -0.88 5.36
N THR A 259 -28.74 -1.48 5.48
CA THR A 259 -29.84 -1.23 4.55
C THR A 259 -30.36 0.18 4.83
N LEU A 260 -29.74 1.19 4.23
CA LEU A 260 -30.37 2.52 4.21
C LEU A 260 -31.62 2.43 3.32
N PRO A 261 -32.77 2.99 3.74
CA PRO A 261 -33.93 3.12 2.86
C PRO A 261 -33.50 3.92 1.63
N ARG A 262 -33.89 3.46 0.44
CA ARG A 262 -33.73 4.28 -0.77
C ARG A 262 -34.56 5.57 -0.57
N PRO A 263 -34.08 6.72 -1.07
CA PRO A 263 -34.83 7.97 -1.03
C PRO A 263 -36.21 7.84 -1.68
#